data_AF-A0A352FSL6-F1
#
_entry.id   AF-A0A352FSL6-F1
#
_cell.length_a   1.000
_cell.length_b   1.000
_cell.length_c   1.000
_cell.angle_alpha   90.00
_cell.angle_beta   90.00
_cell.angle_gamma   90.00
#
_symmetry.space_group_name_H-M   'P 1'
#
loop_
_entity.id
_entity.type
_entity.pdbx_description
1 polymer ?
#
loop_
_entity_poly.entity_id
_entity_poly.type
_entity_poly.pdbx_seq_one_letter_code
_entity_poly.pdbx_strand_id
1 'polypeptide(L)'
;MKRLSLILLILVTASLIFGWFWWKTPTANVLAVPTNERLEYDAVDEPILPLPLTITLNEEKVLLGEKLFEDPQLSRTNLVSCASCHSLSTGGTDRLVHSLGVANRAGSINAPTVFNSGLNSKQFWDGRAESLEAQIDGPTHAFNEMDSSWPEILNKLNLSPEYREAFALLYPEGIRIDTIKDAIATFERSLSTPNSRFDRFLRGDVHALSQEERDGYRLFKDYGCSSCHQGANVGGNMFEKFGVMGNYFGDRGKPTKADLGRFNVTGDEADRHVFKVPGLRNVTLTPPYFHDGSAVTLEDAVAIMAKYQLGRRLSSVELLKITSFLKTLSGEYKGRAL
;
A
#
# COMPACT_ATOMS: atom_id res chain seq x y z
N MET A 1 -4.00 44.58 80.83
CA MET A 1 -5.46 44.56 81.08
C MET A 1 -6.12 45.68 80.30
N LYS A 2 -7.03 45.35 79.36
CA LYS A 2 -8.10 46.21 78.77
C LYS A 2 -7.60 47.42 77.95
N ARG A 3 -8.06 47.74 76.75
CA ARG A 3 -9.17 47.29 75.89
C ARG A 3 -8.87 47.84 74.49
N LEU A 4 -9.14 47.03 73.46
CA LEU A 4 -9.31 47.49 72.08
C LEU A 4 -10.48 48.48 72.00
N SER A 5 -10.32 49.51 71.16
CA SER A 5 -11.18 49.79 70.00
C SER A 5 -11.37 51.30 69.78
N LEU A 6 -11.52 51.62 68.50
CA LEU A 6 -12.47 52.59 67.94
C LEU A 6 -11.90 53.91 67.37
N ILE A 7 -12.28 54.15 66.10
CA ILE A 7 -12.54 55.45 65.43
C ILE A 7 -11.31 56.17 64.89
N LEU A 8 -11.02 56.07 63.58
CA LEU A 8 -11.66 56.84 62.50
C LEU A 8 -11.36 58.35 62.61
N LEU A 9 -10.14 58.72 62.22
CA LEU A 9 -9.74 60.05 61.78
C LEU A 9 -8.38 59.79 61.10
N ILE A 10 -8.21 59.87 59.79
CA ILE A 10 -8.01 61.12 59.07
C ILE A 10 -8.22 60.81 57.59
N LEU A 11 -9.38 61.19 57.07
CA LEU A 11 -9.46 61.78 55.74
C LEU A 11 -8.92 63.22 55.87
N VAL A 12 -8.38 63.75 54.77
CA VAL A 12 -7.81 65.10 54.58
C VAL A 12 -6.28 65.16 54.69
N THR A 13 -5.61 64.74 53.62
CA THR A 13 -4.76 65.65 52.83
C THR A 13 -4.82 65.21 51.38
N ALA A 14 -5.83 65.70 50.67
CA ALA A 14 -5.84 65.73 49.22
C ALA A 14 -4.82 66.77 48.73
N SER A 15 -4.23 66.48 47.57
CA SER A 15 -3.82 67.47 46.56
C SER A 15 -2.48 68.19 46.72
N LEU A 16 -1.37 67.45 46.61
CA LEU A 16 -0.13 67.88 45.93
C LEU A 16 0.56 66.58 45.49
N ILE A 17 0.50 66.11 44.25
CA ILE A 17 1.38 66.54 43.16
C ILE A 17 0.74 66.07 41.85
N PHE A 18 0.44 67.05 41.02
CA PHE A 18 0.06 66.94 39.63
C PHE A 18 1.29 66.53 38.82
N GLY A 19 1.12 65.61 37.87
CA GLY A 19 1.98 65.51 36.68
C GLY A 19 3.20 64.61 36.79
N TRP A 20 3.04 63.37 36.36
CA TRP A 20 3.85 62.67 35.35
C TRP A 20 3.40 61.20 35.36
N PHE A 21 3.45 60.53 34.20
CA PHE A 21 2.90 59.19 33.92
C PHE A 21 1.49 59.13 33.34
N TRP A 22 1.24 59.96 32.33
CA TRP A 22 0.48 59.51 31.15
C TRP A 22 1.48 59.09 30.08
N TRP A 23 1.87 57.82 30.07
CA TRP A 23 2.38 57.17 28.87
C TRP A 23 1.39 56.08 28.45
N LYS A 24 1.03 56.15 27.18
CA LYS A 24 0.04 55.31 26.50
C LYS A 24 0.33 53.82 26.70
N THR A 25 -0.63 53.07 27.22
CA THR A 25 -0.79 51.66 26.85
C THR A 25 -1.85 51.59 25.75
N PRO A 26 -1.50 51.22 24.51
CA PRO A 26 -2.52 50.95 23.50
C PRO A 26 -3.35 49.76 23.98
N THR A 27 -4.66 49.95 24.12
CA THR A 27 -5.61 48.85 24.20
C THR A 27 -5.54 48.13 22.86
N ALA A 28 -4.77 47.04 22.79
CA ALA A 28 -4.89 46.11 21.70
C ALA A 28 -6.31 45.54 21.75
N ASN A 29 -7.13 45.91 20.77
CA ASN A 29 -8.32 45.14 20.42
C ASN A 29 -7.82 43.73 20.09
N VAL A 30 -7.91 42.82 21.05
CA VAL A 30 -7.77 41.39 20.79
C VAL A 30 -9.02 41.00 20.02
N LEU A 31 -8.92 41.05 18.70
CA LEU A 31 -9.84 40.30 17.84
C LEU A 31 -9.79 38.86 18.36
N ALA A 32 -10.92 38.36 18.84
CA ALA A 32 -11.06 36.95 19.16
C ALA A 32 -10.72 36.16 17.90
N VAL A 33 -9.53 35.57 17.89
CA VAL A 33 -9.16 34.55 16.91
C VAL A 33 -10.19 33.43 17.09
N PRO A 34 -10.89 33.00 16.03
CA PRO A 34 -11.76 31.85 16.16
C PRO A 34 -10.88 30.72 16.66
N THR A 35 -11.23 30.19 17.83
CA THR A 35 -10.58 29.00 18.37
C THR A 35 -10.69 27.94 17.29
N ASN A 36 -9.55 27.65 16.67
CA ASN A 36 -9.35 26.53 15.78
C ASN A 36 -10.04 25.34 16.44
N GLU A 37 -11.13 24.85 15.85
CA GLU A 37 -11.70 23.57 16.22
C GLU A 37 -10.53 22.59 16.20
N ARG A 38 -10.07 22.19 17.38
CA ARG A 38 -9.18 21.04 17.49
C ARG A 38 -10.00 19.89 16.94
N LEU A 39 -9.73 19.53 15.69
CA LEU A 39 -9.98 18.19 15.20
C LEU A 39 -9.10 17.28 16.06
N GLU A 40 -9.60 16.90 17.23
CA GLU A 40 -9.10 15.76 18.00
C GLU A 40 -9.28 14.55 17.09
N TYR A 41 -8.24 14.26 16.31
CA TYR A 41 -8.14 13.03 15.57
C TYR A 41 -7.64 11.98 16.57
N ASP A 42 -8.57 11.39 17.31
CA ASP A 42 -8.31 10.23 18.14
C ASP A 42 -7.86 9.10 17.20
N ALA A 43 -6.55 8.86 17.15
CA ALA A 43 -5.88 7.89 16.30
C ALA A 43 -6.19 6.41 16.68
N VAL A 44 -7.37 6.12 17.19
CA VAL A 44 -7.73 4.83 17.80
C VAL A 44 -8.83 4.08 17.03
N ASP A 45 -9.41 4.61 15.96
CA ASP A 45 -10.44 3.89 15.18
C ASP A 45 -10.42 4.18 13.66
N GLU A 46 -9.24 4.11 13.03
CA GLU A 46 -9.13 4.22 11.57
C GLU A 46 -8.97 2.84 10.90
N PRO A 47 -9.75 2.52 9.84
CA PRO A 47 -9.68 1.22 9.17
C PRO A 47 -8.37 1.02 8.41
N ILE A 48 -7.63 2.09 8.09
CA ILE A 48 -6.32 2.00 7.44
C ILE A 48 -5.25 2.37 8.46
N LEU A 49 -4.17 1.59 8.47
CA LEU A 49 -3.01 1.80 9.34
C LEU A 49 -1.81 2.30 8.52
N PRO A 50 -0.99 3.22 9.05
CA PRO A 50 0.24 3.63 8.38
C PRO A 50 1.25 2.46 8.36
N LEU A 51 2.08 2.38 7.32
CA LEU A 51 3.18 1.41 7.31
C LEU A 51 4.23 1.76 8.38
N PRO A 52 4.97 0.78 8.93
CA PRO A 52 6.17 1.09 9.70
C PRO A 52 7.17 1.90 8.87
N LEU A 53 7.75 2.96 9.43
CA LEU A 53 8.77 3.77 8.72
C LEU A 53 10.06 2.98 8.48
N THR A 54 10.32 1.99 9.32
CA THR A 54 11.49 1.13 9.26
C THR A 54 11.07 -0.32 9.40
N ILE A 55 11.74 -1.19 8.67
CA ILE A 55 11.66 -2.65 8.79
C ILE A 55 13.07 -3.17 9.07
N THR A 56 13.18 -4.16 9.95
CA THR A 56 14.47 -4.77 10.28
C THR A 56 14.56 -6.11 9.58
N LEU A 57 15.46 -6.21 8.61
CA LEU A 57 15.78 -7.42 7.86
C LEU A 57 17.30 -7.59 7.81
N ASN A 58 17.78 -8.80 7.50
CA ASN A 58 19.20 -9.00 7.24
C ASN A 58 19.56 -8.37 5.88
N GLU A 59 20.33 -7.28 5.91
CA GLU A 59 20.67 -6.49 4.72
C GLU A 59 21.45 -7.30 3.66
N GLU A 60 22.35 -8.19 4.08
CA GLU A 60 23.12 -9.02 3.14
C GLU A 60 22.21 -10.03 2.41
N LYS A 61 21.22 -10.60 3.11
CA LYS A 61 20.17 -11.43 2.49
C LYS A 61 19.27 -10.64 1.56
N VAL A 62 18.92 -9.39 1.92
CA VAL A 62 18.16 -8.49 1.03
C VAL A 62 18.94 -8.24 -0.26
N LEU A 63 20.24 -7.97 -0.18
CA LEU A 63 21.09 -7.75 -1.36
C LEU A 63 21.22 -9.00 -2.23
N LEU A 64 21.39 -10.18 -1.62
CA LEU A 64 21.39 -11.44 -2.36
C LEU A 64 20.03 -11.71 -3.03
N GLY A 65 18.93 -11.43 -2.34
CA GLY A 65 17.58 -11.54 -2.87
C GLY A 65 17.31 -10.57 -4.02
N GLU A 66 17.74 -9.30 -3.90
CA GLU A 66 17.65 -8.28 -4.97
C GLU A 66 18.38 -8.76 -6.21
N LYS A 67 19.60 -9.29 -6.02
CA LYS A 67 20.38 -9.86 -7.11
C LYS A 67 19.65 -11.02 -7.80
N LEU A 68 19.11 -11.98 -7.06
CA LEU A 68 18.37 -13.11 -7.62
C LEU A 68 17.08 -12.66 -8.33
N PHE A 69 16.38 -11.67 -7.79
CA PHE A 69 15.16 -11.11 -8.37
C PHE A 69 15.40 -10.45 -9.74
N GLU A 70 16.55 -9.81 -9.91
CA GLU A 70 16.98 -9.19 -11.16
C GLU A 70 17.64 -10.19 -12.14
N ASP A 71 18.13 -11.33 -11.66
CA ASP A 71 18.94 -12.26 -12.45
C ASP A 71 18.10 -13.13 -13.41
N PRO A 72 18.29 -13.00 -14.74
CA PRO A 72 17.51 -13.77 -15.68
C PRO A 72 17.91 -15.24 -15.72
N GLN A 73 19.03 -15.65 -15.11
CA GLN A 73 19.48 -17.06 -15.04
C GLN A 73 18.48 -17.99 -14.36
N LEU A 74 17.53 -17.44 -13.59
CA LEU A 74 16.43 -18.21 -13.02
C LEU A 74 15.42 -18.68 -14.07
N SER A 75 15.40 -18.09 -15.28
CA SER A 75 14.58 -18.55 -16.41
C SER A 75 15.32 -19.54 -17.30
N ARG A 76 14.57 -20.36 -18.04
CA ARG A 76 15.13 -21.37 -18.94
C ARG A 76 16.07 -20.80 -20.01
N THR A 77 15.74 -19.64 -20.55
CA THR A 77 16.54 -19.01 -21.62
C THR A 77 17.57 -18.01 -21.10
N ASN A 78 17.67 -17.80 -19.80
CA ASN A 78 18.49 -16.74 -19.20
C ASN A 78 18.14 -15.32 -19.72
N LEU A 79 16.86 -15.07 -20.01
CA LEU A 79 16.38 -13.79 -20.57
C LEU A 79 15.26 -13.13 -19.75
N VAL A 80 14.58 -13.88 -18.87
CA VAL A 80 13.46 -13.39 -18.06
C VAL A 80 13.84 -13.50 -16.59
N SER A 81 13.62 -12.42 -15.84
CA SER A 81 13.79 -12.36 -14.38
C SER A 81 12.47 -11.96 -13.72
N CYS A 82 12.40 -11.96 -12.39
CA CYS A 82 11.23 -11.43 -11.67
C CYS A 82 11.00 -9.96 -12.05
N ALA A 83 12.09 -9.17 -12.14
CA ALA A 83 12.06 -7.77 -12.53
C ALA A 83 11.55 -7.51 -13.96
N SER A 84 11.56 -8.52 -14.84
CA SER A 84 10.99 -8.38 -16.20
C SER A 84 9.47 -8.12 -16.16
N CYS A 85 8.77 -8.69 -15.19
CA CYS A 85 7.32 -8.52 -14.99
C CYS A 85 7.00 -7.58 -13.81
N HIS A 86 7.93 -7.46 -12.85
CA HIS A 86 7.75 -6.73 -11.60
C HIS A 86 8.78 -5.61 -11.44
N SER A 87 9.00 -4.84 -12.51
CA SER A 87 9.98 -3.75 -12.52
C SER A 87 9.69 -2.71 -11.44
N LEU A 88 10.68 -2.49 -10.56
CA LEU A 88 10.57 -1.51 -9.47
C LEU A 88 10.45 -0.07 -10.01
N SER A 89 11.01 0.20 -11.20
CA SER A 89 10.94 1.52 -11.84
C SER A 89 9.54 1.91 -12.33
N THR A 90 8.64 0.93 -12.44
CA THR A 90 7.27 1.08 -12.92
C THR A 90 6.24 0.71 -11.86
N GLY A 91 6.59 0.87 -10.58
CA GLY A 91 5.70 0.59 -9.45
C GLY A 91 5.59 -0.89 -9.10
N GLY A 92 6.59 -1.70 -9.43
CA GLY A 92 6.63 -3.14 -9.13
C GLY A 92 5.79 -4.00 -10.09
N THR A 93 5.44 -3.46 -11.27
CA THR A 93 4.66 -4.12 -12.33
C THR A 93 5.26 -3.81 -13.70
N ASP A 94 4.84 -4.51 -14.75
CA ASP A 94 5.24 -4.26 -16.13
C ASP A 94 4.29 -3.30 -16.88
N ARG A 95 3.17 -2.93 -16.25
CA ARG A 95 2.10 -2.11 -16.81
C ARG A 95 1.48 -2.67 -18.10
N LEU A 96 1.51 -3.99 -18.25
CA LEU A 96 0.84 -4.70 -19.34
C LEU A 96 -0.49 -5.29 -18.86
N VAL A 97 -1.40 -5.55 -19.80
CA VAL A 97 -2.62 -6.33 -19.51
C VAL A 97 -2.23 -7.74 -19.05
N HIS A 98 -1.29 -8.36 -19.78
CA HIS A 98 -0.69 -9.64 -19.45
C HIS A 98 0.81 -9.57 -19.68
N SER A 99 1.58 -10.07 -18.72
CA SER A 99 3.04 -10.14 -18.80
C SER A 99 3.51 -11.05 -19.92
N LEU A 100 4.72 -10.82 -20.41
CA LEU A 100 5.36 -11.63 -21.43
C LEU A 100 6.51 -12.42 -20.82
N GLY A 101 6.37 -13.75 -20.78
CA GLY A 101 7.45 -14.64 -20.34
C GLY A 101 8.39 -15.06 -21.45
N VAL A 102 9.06 -16.19 -21.22
CA VAL A 102 10.02 -16.79 -22.16
C VAL A 102 9.38 -16.95 -23.55
N ALA A 103 10.14 -16.58 -24.59
CA ALA A 103 9.69 -16.55 -25.98
C ALA A 103 8.46 -15.67 -26.24
N ASN A 104 8.29 -14.59 -25.46
CA ASN A 104 7.18 -13.64 -25.55
C ASN A 104 5.79 -14.29 -25.40
N ARG A 105 5.71 -15.40 -24.66
CA ARG A 105 4.43 -16.04 -24.38
C ARG A 105 3.66 -15.19 -23.38
N ALA A 106 2.43 -14.83 -23.73
CA ALA A 106 1.59 -14.01 -22.87
C ALA A 106 1.09 -14.80 -21.65
N GLY A 107 1.03 -14.10 -20.52
CA GLY A 107 0.30 -14.45 -19.31
C GLY A 107 -1.21 -14.62 -19.56
N SER A 108 -1.92 -14.95 -18.49
CA SER A 108 -3.39 -15.00 -18.50
C SER A 108 -4.03 -14.08 -17.46
N ILE A 109 -3.21 -13.34 -16.73
CA ILE A 109 -3.60 -12.47 -15.62
C ILE A 109 -2.62 -11.29 -15.57
N ASN A 110 -3.09 -10.14 -15.08
CA ASN A 110 -2.29 -8.95 -14.85
C ASN A 110 -1.34 -9.19 -13.65
N ALA A 111 -0.08 -8.78 -13.80
CA ALA A 111 0.93 -8.92 -12.75
C ALA A 111 0.69 -7.89 -11.63
N PRO A 112 0.38 -8.33 -10.39
CA PRO A 112 0.23 -7.40 -9.28
C PRO A 112 1.59 -6.84 -8.85
N THR A 113 1.60 -5.73 -8.12
CA THR A 113 2.85 -5.15 -7.62
C THR A 113 3.54 -6.03 -6.58
N VAL A 114 4.88 -6.06 -6.62
CA VAL A 114 5.72 -6.62 -5.54
C VAL A 114 5.89 -5.66 -4.36
N PHE A 115 5.61 -4.36 -4.51
CA PHE A 115 5.66 -3.44 -3.38
C PHE A 115 4.60 -3.79 -2.34
N ASN A 116 5.03 -3.89 -1.08
CA ASN A 116 4.21 -4.28 0.07
C ASN A 116 3.58 -5.70 -0.05
N SER A 117 4.03 -6.54 -0.97
CA SER A 117 3.50 -7.90 -1.16
C SER A 117 3.70 -8.80 0.07
N GLY A 118 4.74 -8.51 0.87
CA GLY A 118 5.01 -9.14 2.16
C GLY A 118 3.93 -8.91 3.23
N LEU A 119 3.00 -7.97 3.02
CA LEU A 119 1.86 -7.74 3.91
C LEU A 119 0.61 -8.53 3.49
N ASN A 120 0.61 -9.18 2.33
CA ASN A 120 -0.52 -9.99 1.90
C ASN A 120 -0.64 -11.25 2.79
N SER A 121 -1.87 -11.61 3.15
CA SER A 121 -2.18 -12.85 3.88
C SER A 121 -1.90 -14.11 3.07
N LYS A 122 -2.10 -14.04 1.75
CA LYS A 122 -1.76 -15.05 0.74
C LYS A 122 -1.30 -14.35 -0.54
N GLN A 123 -0.58 -15.06 -1.41
CA GLN A 123 -0.07 -14.52 -2.67
C GLN A 123 -0.90 -14.99 -3.87
N PHE A 124 -0.69 -14.31 -5.01
CA PHE A 124 -1.54 -14.37 -6.22
C PHE A 124 -2.97 -13.84 -6.04
N TRP A 125 -3.64 -13.58 -7.16
CA TRP A 125 -5.03 -13.10 -7.20
C TRP A 125 -6.05 -14.08 -6.60
N ASP A 126 -5.83 -15.38 -6.78
CA ASP A 126 -6.68 -16.47 -6.24
C ASP A 126 -6.24 -16.94 -4.84
N GLY A 127 -5.11 -16.42 -4.33
CA GLY A 127 -4.60 -16.78 -3.01
C GLY A 127 -4.02 -18.19 -2.92
N ARG A 128 -3.59 -18.79 -4.04
CA ARG A 128 -3.12 -20.19 -4.08
C ARG A 128 -1.78 -20.45 -3.38
N ALA A 129 -1.02 -19.40 -3.06
CA ALA A 129 0.26 -19.53 -2.35
C ALA A 129 0.16 -18.91 -0.95
N GLU A 130 0.57 -19.66 0.07
CA GLU A 130 0.46 -19.26 1.48
C GLU A 130 1.51 -18.24 1.91
N SER A 131 2.61 -18.10 1.17
CA SER A 131 3.70 -17.17 1.50
C SER A 131 4.40 -16.68 0.23
N LEU A 132 5.30 -15.70 0.38
CA LEU A 132 6.19 -15.24 -0.70
C LEU A 132 7.09 -16.38 -1.18
N GLU A 133 7.65 -17.18 -0.26
CA GLU A 133 8.44 -18.36 -0.62
C GLU A 133 7.60 -19.32 -1.48
N ALA A 134 6.40 -19.68 -1.04
CA ALA A 134 5.53 -20.56 -1.83
C ALA A 134 5.13 -19.95 -3.19
N GLN A 135 5.02 -18.62 -3.28
CA GLN A 135 4.69 -17.91 -4.52
C GLN A 135 5.74 -18.15 -5.60
N ILE A 136 7.04 -18.15 -5.25
CA ILE A 136 8.18 -18.23 -6.18
C ILE A 136 8.14 -19.47 -7.07
N ASP A 137 7.57 -20.60 -6.60
CA ASP A 137 7.45 -21.81 -7.41
C ASP A 137 6.56 -21.59 -8.66
N GLY A 138 5.54 -20.73 -8.55
CA GLY A 138 4.61 -20.42 -9.63
C GLY A 138 5.30 -19.88 -10.88
N PRO A 139 5.92 -18.68 -10.83
CA PRO A 139 6.59 -18.09 -11.98
C PRO A 139 7.78 -18.91 -12.48
N THR A 140 8.51 -19.54 -11.55
CA THR A 140 9.67 -20.36 -11.86
C THR A 140 9.33 -21.49 -12.84
N HIS A 141 8.19 -22.17 -12.61
CA HIS A 141 7.78 -23.34 -13.41
C HIS A 141 6.75 -23.04 -14.49
N ALA A 142 6.11 -21.87 -14.46
CA ALA A 142 5.07 -21.54 -15.42
C ALA A 142 5.65 -21.42 -16.84
N PHE A 143 5.07 -22.20 -17.77
CA PHE A 143 5.48 -22.24 -19.18
C PHE A 143 5.46 -20.86 -19.84
N ASN A 144 4.51 -20.02 -19.50
CA ASN A 144 4.36 -18.66 -20.04
C ASN A 144 5.05 -17.57 -19.20
N GLU A 145 5.89 -17.96 -18.23
CA GLU A 145 6.67 -17.03 -17.40
C GLU A 145 8.16 -17.39 -17.50
N MET A 146 8.78 -17.99 -16.48
CA MET A 146 10.22 -18.29 -16.49
C MET A 146 10.55 -19.66 -17.11
N ASP A 147 9.56 -20.55 -17.23
CA ASP A 147 9.63 -21.84 -17.93
C ASP A 147 10.82 -22.73 -17.52
N SER A 148 11.28 -22.63 -16.27
CA SER A 148 12.45 -23.34 -15.74
C SER A 148 12.08 -24.35 -14.66
N SER A 149 13.10 -24.98 -14.08
CA SER A 149 12.96 -25.99 -13.02
C SER A 149 14.01 -25.78 -11.94
N TRP A 150 13.71 -26.20 -10.72
CA TRP A 150 14.67 -26.10 -9.63
C TRP A 150 16.00 -26.83 -9.90
N PRO A 151 16.02 -28.05 -10.49
CA PRO A 151 17.28 -28.68 -10.88
C PRO A 151 18.10 -27.84 -11.87
N GLU A 152 17.46 -27.18 -12.83
CA GLU A 152 18.14 -26.31 -13.80
C GLU A 152 18.73 -25.08 -13.11
N ILE A 153 17.96 -24.42 -12.25
CA ILE A 153 18.40 -23.24 -11.49
C ILE A 153 19.56 -23.59 -10.56
N LEU A 154 19.44 -24.68 -9.79
CA LEU A 154 20.49 -25.15 -8.90
C LEU A 154 21.79 -25.40 -9.68
N ASN A 155 21.71 -26.02 -10.86
CA ASN A 155 22.90 -26.23 -11.70
C ASN A 155 23.53 -24.90 -12.14
N LYS A 156 22.73 -23.95 -12.62
CA LYS A 156 23.23 -22.61 -13.04
C LYS A 156 23.89 -21.86 -11.89
N LEU A 157 23.23 -21.78 -10.73
CA LEU A 157 23.75 -21.06 -9.57
C LEU A 157 25.01 -21.72 -8.98
N ASN A 158 25.10 -23.06 -8.97
CA ASN A 158 26.32 -23.75 -8.50
C ASN A 158 27.53 -23.55 -9.43
N LEU A 159 27.31 -23.25 -10.71
CA LEU A 159 28.39 -22.92 -11.64
C LEU A 159 28.91 -21.49 -11.48
N SER A 160 28.18 -20.62 -10.76
CA SER A 160 28.62 -19.26 -10.45
C SER A 160 29.48 -19.22 -9.18
N PRO A 161 30.78 -18.85 -9.26
CA PRO A 161 31.60 -18.67 -8.07
C PRO A 161 31.03 -17.61 -7.12
N GLU A 162 30.46 -16.55 -7.68
CA GLU A 162 29.90 -15.44 -6.92
C GLU A 162 28.68 -15.86 -6.10
N TYR A 163 27.77 -16.68 -6.65
CA TYR A 163 26.66 -17.21 -5.87
C TYR A 163 27.12 -18.22 -4.83
N ARG A 164 28.08 -19.09 -5.15
CA ARG A 164 28.61 -20.04 -4.16
C ARG A 164 29.20 -19.31 -2.95
N GLU A 165 29.95 -18.25 -3.17
CA GLU A 165 30.51 -17.42 -2.09
C GLU A 165 29.42 -16.72 -1.28
N ALA A 166 28.48 -16.03 -1.95
CA ALA A 166 27.40 -15.31 -1.28
C ALA A 166 26.50 -16.24 -0.44
N PHE A 167 26.15 -17.42 -0.96
CA PHE A 167 25.34 -18.39 -0.23
C PHE A 167 26.12 -19.05 0.91
N ALA A 168 27.40 -19.37 0.75
CA ALA A 168 28.21 -19.94 1.82
C ALA A 168 28.39 -18.97 3.01
N LEU A 169 28.40 -17.66 2.73
CA LEU A 169 28.46 -16.62 3.77
C LEU A 169 27.15 -16.51 4.56
N LEU A 170 26.00 -16.61 3.87
CA LEU A 170 24.68 -16.27 4.45
C LEU A 170 23.86 -17.48 4.90
N TYR A 171 24.16 -18.67 4.39
CA TYR A 171 23.42 -19.91 4.63
C TYR A 171 24.38 -21.07 4.88
N PRO A 172 24.38 -21.69 6.09
CA PRO A 172 25.18 -22.88 6.38
C PRO A 172 24.95 -24.03 5.39
N GLU A 173 23.74 -24.14 4.84
CA GLU A 173 23.33 -25.16 3.89
C GLU A 173 23.75 -24.84 2.44
N GLY A 174 24.25 -23.64 2.17
CA GLY A 174 24.65 -23.17 0.85
C GLY A 174 23.48 -22.98 -0.12
N ILE A 175 23.72 -23.24 -1.41
CA ILE A 175 22.72 -23.09 -2.47
C ILE A 175 21.73 -24.25 -2.43
N ARG A 176 20.51 -23.97 -1.97
CA ARG A 176 19.36 -24.90 -1.96
C ARG A 176 18.09 -24.16 -2.34
N ILE A 177 17.04 -24.90 -2.70
CA ILE A 177 15.75 -24.31 -3.13
C ILE A 177 15.18 -23.40 -2.03
N ASP A 178 15.19 -23.85 -0.78
CA ASP A 178 14.71 -23.08 0.36
C ASP A 178 15.55 -21.84 0.65
N THR A 179 16.88 -21.91 0.53
CA THR A 179 17.75 -20.74 0.76
C THR A 179 17.64 -19.70 -0.36
N ILE A 180 17.43 -20.13 -1.61
CA ILE A 180 17.12 -19.24 -2.74
C ILE A 180 15.80 -18.52 -2.51
N LYS A 181 14.75 -19.27 -2.14
CA LYS A 181 13.42 -18.73 -1.88
C LYS A 181 13.41 -17.78 -0.68
N ASP A 182 14.14 -18.11 0.40
CA ASP A 182 14.31 -17.23 1.56
C ASP A 182 14.98 -15.91 1.18
N ALA A 183 16.05 -15.95 0.37
CA ALA A 183 16.73 -14.73 -0.08
C ALA A 183 15.79 -13.82 -0.90
N ILE A 184 15.13 -14.36 -1.92
CA ILE A 184 14.19 -13.61 -2.77
C ILE A 184 13.03 -13.05 -1.92
N ALA A 185 12.40 -13.88 -1.09
CA ALA A 185 11.29 -13.45 -0.25
C ALA A 185 11.72 -12.41 0.80
N THR A 186 12.96 -12.49 1.32
CA THR A 186 13.53 -11.48 2.20
C THR A 186 13.70 -10.14 1.48
N PHE A 187 14.15 -10.16 0.23
CA PHE A 187 14.16 -8.96 -0.61
C PHE A 187 12.75 -8.41 -0.86
N GLU A 188 11.78 -9.25 -1.22
CA GLU A 188 10.40 -8.79 -1.43
C GLU A 188 9.78 -8.17 -0.17
N ARG A 189 10.07 -8.71 1.02
CA ARG A 189 9.68 -8.10 2.30
C ARG A 189 10.34 -6.74 2.53
N SER A 190 11.51 -6.51 1.93
CA SER A 190 12.21 -5.21 1.99
C SER A 190 11.53 -4.14 1.12
N LEU A 191 10.71 -4.54 0.14
CA LEU A 191 9.99 -3.65 -0.78
C LEU A 191 8.76 -2.99 -0.11
N SER A 192 8.96 -2.46 1.09
CA SER A 192 7.98 -1.62 1.79
C SER A 192 8.04 -0.19 1.27
N THR A 193 6.89 0.46 1.13
CA THR A 193 6.79 1.84 0.65
C THR A 193 6.12 2.76 1.69
N PRO A 194 6.78 3.02 2.84
CA PRO A 194 6.18 3.82 3.89
C PRO A 194 6.13 5.31 3.52
N ASN A 195 5.69 6.12 4.48
CA ASN A 195 5.75 7.59 4.40
C ASN A 195 4.95 8.22 3.25
N SER A 196 3.92 7.53 2.76
CA SER A 196 2.92 8.16 1.88
C SER A 196 2.29 9.38 2.54
N ARG A 197 1.71 10.29 1.74
CA ARG A 197 1.00 11.46 2.28
C ARG A 197 -0.12 11.04 3.23
N PHE A 198 -0.81 9.95 2.92
CA PHE A 198 -1.81 9.38 3.79
C PHE A 198 -1.23 8.81 5.08
N ASP A 199 -0.10 8.10 5.02
CA ASP A 199 0.57 7.60 6.23
C ASP A 199 1.01 8.74 7.15
N ARG A 200 1.50 9.86 6.61
CA ARG A 200 1.86 11.04 7.42
C ARG A 200 0.63 11.65 8.09
N PHE A 201 -0.47 11.74 7.36
CA PHE A 201 -1.76 12.17 7.92
C PHE A 201 -2.21 11.28 9.08
N LEU A 202 -2.17 9.95 8.91
CA LEU A 202 -2.49 9.01 9.99
C LEU A 202 -1.54 9.10 11.19
N ARG A 203 -0.31 9.60 11.00
CA ARG A 203 0.65 9.91 12.07
C ARG A 203 0.51 11.32 12.65
N GLY A 204 -0.53 12.06 12.29
CA GLY A 204 -0.87 13.36 12.87
C GLY A 204 -0.44 14.59 12.07
N ASP A 205 0.18 14.43 10.89
CA ASP A 205 0.42 15.55 9.98
C ASP A 205 -0.86 15.93 9.23
N VAL A 206 -1.70 16.73 9.87
CA VAL A 206 -3.00 17.18 9.31
C VAL A 206 -2.86 17.97 7.99
N HIS A 207 -1.68 18.49 7.69
CA HIS A 207 -1.38 19.25 6.48
C HIS A 207 -0.85 18.37 5.34
N ALA A 208 -0.59 17.08 5.58
CA ALA A 208 -0.16 16.15 4.53
C ALA A 208 -1.20 15.98 3.42
N LEU A 209 -2.49 16.18 3.74
CA LEU A 209 -3.62 16.10 2.81
C LEU A 209 -4.29 17.47 2.60
N SER A 210 -4.79 17.67 1.38
CA SER A 210 -5.73 18.74 1.05
C SER A 210 -7.14 18.41 1.55
N GLN A 211 -8.05 19.40 1.50
CA GLN A 211 -9.45 19.17 1.85
C GLN A 211 -10.15 18.18 0.90
N GLU A 212 -9.81 18.21 -0.39
CA GLU A 212 -10.37 17.28 -1.38
C GLU A 212 -9.98 15.83 -1.10
N GLU A 213 -8.72 15.59 -0.73
CA GLU A 213 -8.22 14.25 -0.40
C GLU A 213 -8.82 13.73 0.91
N ARG A 214 -9.01 14.60 1.91
CA ARG A 214 -9.73 14.24 3.16
C ARG A 214 -11.19 13.90 2.88
N ASP A 215 -11.86 14.69 2.04
CA ASP A 215 -13.22 14.37 1.60
C ASP A 215 -13.27 13.04 0.82
N GLY A 216 -12.27 12.78 -0.01
CA GLY A 216 -12.10 11.51 -0.72
C GLY A 216 -11.97 10.32 0.21
N TYR A 217 -11.15 10.44 1.25
CA TYR A 217 -11.01 9.39 2.27
C TYR A 217 -12.32 9.17 3.03
N ARG A 218 -13.02 10.25 3.40
CA ARG A 218 -14.34 10.15 4.04
C ARG A 218 -15.33 9.41 3.14
N LEU A 219 -15.42 9.76 1.85
CA LEU A 219 -16.28 9.03 0.90
C LEU A 219 -15.87 7.55 0.77
N PHE A 220 -14.58 7.26 0.74
CA PHE A 220 -14.06 5.89 0.70
C PHE A 220 -14.53 5.06 1.90
N LYS A 221 -14.54 5.65 3.10
CA LYS A 221 -15.10 5.03 4.32
C LYS A 221 -16.62 4.92 4.25
N ASP A 222 -17.30 6.04 4.03
CA ASP A 222 -18.77 6.15 4.12
C ASP A 222 -19.49 5.26 3.09
N TYR A 223 -18.87 5.03 1.92
CA TYR A 223 -19.44 4.16 0.90
C TYR A 223 -19.15 2.69 1.13
N GLY A 224 -18.25 2.36 2.06
CA GLY A 224 -17.93 1.00 2.45
C GLY A 224 -16.72 0.38 1.73
N CYS A 225 -15.92 1.16 0.99
CA CYS A 225 -14.72 0.63 0.34
C CYS A 225 -13.73 0.07 1.37
N SER A 226 -13.63 0.71 2.54
CA SER A 226 -12.80 0.28 3.65
C SER A 226 -13.29 -0.98 4.37
N SER A 227 -14.44 -1.56 4.00
CA SER A 227 -14.84 -2.88 4.52
C SER A 227 -13.93 -4.00 4.00
N CYS A 228 -13.43 -3.84 2.77
CA CYS A 228 -12.55 -4.80 2.10
C CYS A 228 -11.11 -4.27 2.02
N HIS A 229 -10.96 -2.98 1.71
CA HIS A 229 -9.66 -2.33 1.53
C HIS A 229 -9.22 -1.62 2.81
N GLN A 230 -8.78 -2.40 3.79
CA GLN A 230 -8.39 -1.96 5.13
C GLN A 230 -7.01 -2.47 5.55
N GLY A 231 -6.59 -2.09 6.76
CA GLY A 231 -5.35 -2.51 7.38
C GLY A 231 -4.14 -1.80 6.78
N ALA A 232 -2.96 -2.34 7.09
CA ALA A 232 -1.70 -1.70 6.72
C ALA A 232 -1.50 -1.60 5.21
N ASN A 233 -1.94 -2.57 4.41
CA ASN A 233 -1.78 -2.58 2.95
C ASN A 233 -3.00 -2.05 2.18
N VAL A 234 -4.04 -1.59 2.89
CA VAL A 234 -5.31 -1.13 2.29
C VAL A 234 -5.93 -2.23 1.40
N GLY A 235 -6.00 -3.45 1.94
CA GLY A 235 -6.30 -4.69 1.25
C GLY A 235 -5.23 -5.77 1.49
N GLY A 236 -5.27 -6.85 0.71
CA GLY A 236 -4.29 -7.95 0.75
C GLY A 236 -4.53 -9.01 1.83
N ASN A 237 -5.47 -8.77 2.75
CA ASN A 237 -5.67 -9.58 3.96
C ASN A 237 -6.98 -10.38 3.98
N MET A 238 -7.78 -10.34 2.91
CA MET A 238 -9.01 -11.12 2.80
C MET A 238 -9.39 -11.43 1.35
N PHE A 239 -10.40 -12.28 1.19
CA PHE A 239 -10.97 -12.70 -0.08
C PHE A 239 -12.39 -12.16 -0.21
N GLU A 240 -12.72 -11.62 -1.38
CA GLU A 240 -14.06 -11.09 -1.64
C GLU A 240 -14.51 -11.45 -3.05
N LYS A 241 -15.84 -11.57 -3.20
CA LYS A 241 -16.45 -11.80 -4.51
C LYS A 241 -16.38 -10.53 -5.34
N PHE A 242 -15.89 -10.62 -6.56
CA PHE A 242 -15.99 -9.52 -7.52
C PHE A 242 -17.35 -9.60 -8.24
N GLY A 243 -18.18 -8.58 -8.08
CA GLY A 243 -19.57 -8.56 -8.54
C GLY A 243 -20.58 -8.96 -7.46
N VAL A 244 -20.45 -8.43 -6.24
CA VAL A 244 -21.43 -8.68 -5.15
C VAL A 244 -22.82 -8.14 -5.51
N MET A 245 -22.87 -6.93 -6.09
CA MET A 245 -24.09 -6.19 -6.38
C MET A 245 -24.51 -6.27 -7.86
N GLY A 246 -23.77 -6.99 -8.69
CA GLY A 246 -24.09 -7.16 -10.11
C GLY A 246 -23.14 -8.10 -10.85
N ASN A 247 -23.55 -8.58 -12.02
CA ASN A 247 -22.80 -9.55 -12.81
C ASN A 247 -21.70 -8.88 -13.66
N TYR A 248 -20.60 -8.48 -13.01
CA TYR A 248 -19.45 -7.86 -13.68
C TYR A 248 -18.92 -8.71 -14.85
N PHE A 249 -18.77 -10.03 -14.65
CA PHE A 249 -18.20 -10.92 -15.66
C PHE A 249 -19.14 -11.11 -16.87
N GLY A 250 -20.45 -11.12 -16.65
CA GLY A 250 -21.44 -11.11 -17.72
C GLY A 250 -21.44 -9.80 -18.51
N ASP A 251 -21.47 -8.67 -17.82
CA ASP A 251 -21.50 -7.33 -18.42
C ASP A 251 -20.20 -7.01 -19.19
N ARG A 252 -19.03 -7.40 -18.66
CA ARG A 252 -17.74 -7.29 -19.33
C ARG A 252 -17.66 -8.20 -20.56
N GLY A 253 -18.26 -9.39 -20.47
CA GLY A 253 -18.19 -10.43 -21.49
C GLY A 253 -16.82 -11.09 -21.60
N LYS A 254 -16.72 -12.10 -22.47
CA LYS A 254 -15.50 -12.89 -22.75
C LYS A 254 -14.83 -13.44 -21.47
N PRO A 255 -15.56 -14.22 -20.65
CA PRO A 255 -14.97 -14.83 -19.47
C PRO A 255 -13.82 -15.78 -19.83
N THR A 256 -12.82 -15.79 -18.98
CA THR A 256 -11.59 -16.55 -19.04
C THR A 256 -11.52 -17.49 -17.83
N LYS A 257 -10.55 -18.41 -17.82
CA LYS A 257 -10.31 -19.25 -16.65
C LYS A 257 -9.87 -18.42 -15.43
N ALA A 258 -9.11 -17.34 -15.63
CA ALA A 258 -8.66 -16.47 -14.55
C ALA A 258 -9.83 -15.81 -13.81
N ASP A 259 -10.94 -15.55 -14.51
CA ASP A 259 -12.15 -14.97 -13.92
C ASP A 259 -12.79 -15.84 -12.85
N LEU A 260 -12.53 -17.16 -12.85
CA LEU A 260 -13.07 -18.04 -11.81
C LEU A 260 -12.46 -17.77 -10.43
N GLY A 261 -11.30 -17.11 -10.38
CA GLY A 261 -10.64 -16.74 -9.12
C GLY A 261 -10.32 -17.95 -8.26
N ARG A 262 -10.66 -17.86 -6.98
CA ARG A 262 -10.41 -18.85 -5.94
C ARG A 262 -11.05 -20.22 -6.21
N PHE A 263 -12.13 -20.28 -7.00
CA PHE A 263 -12.68 -21.55 -7.50
C PHE A 263 -11.64 -22.42 -8.21
N ASN A 264 -10.66 -21.81 -8.91
CA ASN A 264 -9.58 -22.56 -9.56
C ASN A 264 -8.68 -23.33 -8.57
N VAL A 265 -8.72 -22.95 -7.29
CA VAL A 265 -7.94 -23.55 -6.19
C VAL A 265 -8.79 -24.53 -5.40
N THR A 266 -10.03 -24.15 -5.06
CA THR A 266 -10.86 -24.89 -4.11
C THR A 266 -11.87 -25.82 -4.77
N GLY A 267 -12.31 -25.51 -5.99
CA GLY A 267 -13.42 -26.19 -6.67
C GLY A 267 -14.80 -25.93 -6.06
N ASP A 268 -14.89 -25.10 -5.01
CA ASP A 268 -16.16 -24.75 -4.36
C ASP A 268 -16.86 -23.64 -5.15
N GLU A 269 -18.10 -23.87 -5.56
CA GLU A 269 -18.93 -22.91 -6.30
C GLU A 269 -19.09 -21.58 -5.55
N ALA A 270 -19.07 -21.58 -4.21
CA ALA A 270 -19.11 -20.37 -3.40
C ALA A 270 -17.88 -19.46 -3.62
N ASP A 271 -16.74 -20.03 -4.01
CA ASP A 271 -15.49 -19.32 -4.33
C ASP A 271 -15.42 -18.86 -5.79
N ARG A 272 -16.47 -19.07 -6.60
CA ARG A 272 -16.49 -18.57 -7.97
C ARG A 272 -16.50 -17.05 -7.98
N HIS A 273 -15.54 -16.49 -8.73
CA HIS A 273 -15.30 -15.05 -8.83
C HIS A 273 -14.84 -14.41 -7.52
N VAL A 274 -14.34 -15.20 -6.58
CA VAL A 274 -13.74 -14.71 -5.35
C VAL A 274 -12.24 -14.50 -5.57
N PHE A 275 -11.73 -13.35 -5.16
CA PHE A 275 -10.32 -12.98 -5.32
C PHE A 275 -9.76 -12.43 -4.02
N LYS A 276 -8.46 -12.55 -3.83
CA LYS A 276 -7.76 -11.78 -2.81
C LYS A 276 -7.95 -10.30 -3.13
N VAL A 277 -8.48 -9.54 -2.17
CA VAL A 277 -8.61 -8.09 -2.30
C VAL A 277 -7.21 -7.50 -2.51
N PRO A 278 -6.90 -6.79 -3.61
CA PRO A 278 -5.58 -6.23 -3.82
C PRO A 278 -5.32 -5.08 -2.83
N GLY A 279 -4.06 -4.92 -2.39
CA GLY A 279 -3.65 -3.72 -1.66
C GLY A 279 -3.72 -2.50 -2.57
N LEU A 280 -4.17 -1.36 -2.04
CA LEU A 280 -4.31 -0.11 -2.81
C LEU A 280 -3.10 0.84 -2.64
N ARG A 281 -2.08 0.45 -1.88
CA ARG A 281 -0.83 1.22 -1.85
C ARG A 281 -0.19 1.24 -3.22
N ASN A 282 0.30 2.42 -3.61
CA ASN A 282 0.90 2.68 -4.92
C ASN A 282 -0.02 2.40 -6.12
N VAL A 283 -1.34 2.32 -5.93
CA VAL A 283 -2.30 1.95 -7.01
C VAL A 283 -2.18 2.85 -8.24
N THR A 284 -1.80 4.12 -8.07
CA THR A 284 -1.60 5.05 -9.20
C THR A 284 -0.45 4.69 -10.13
N LEU A 285 0.45 3.80 -9.70
CA LEU A 285 1.64 3.40 -10.44
C LEU A 285 1.46 2.09 -11.20
N THR A 286 0.34 1.40 -11.00
CA THR A 286 0.11 0.02 -11.45
C THR A 286 -1.08 -0.14 -12.42
N PRO A 287 -1.29 0.74 -13.42
CA PRO A 287 -2.27 0.44 -14.47
C PRO A 287 -1.74 -0.67 -15.39
N PRO A 288 -2.62 -1.38 -16.13
CA PRO A 288 -4.07 -1.36 -16.01
C PRO A 288 -4.55 -2.12 -14.76
N TYR A 289 -5.83 -1.99 -14.43
CA TYR A 289 -6.42 -2.47 -13.17
C TYR A 289 -7.28 -3.74 -13.35
N PHE A 290 -7.50 -4.40 -12.21
CA PHE A 290 -8.11 -5.73 -12.05
C PHE A 290 -7.23 -6.88 -12.53
N HIS A 291 -7.63 -8.10 -12.17
CA HIS A 291 -6.85 -9.31 -12.48
C HIS A 291 -6.69 -9.53 -13.97
N ASP A 292 -7.56 -8.97 -14.81
CA ASP A 292 -7.51 -9.09 -16.26
C ASP A 292 -7.00 -7.84 -16.98
N GLY A 293 -6.63 -6.77 -16.24
CA GLY A 293 -6.19 -5.51 -16.83
C GLY A 293 -7.27 -4.80 -17.66
N SER A 294 -8.56 -5.06 -17.44
CA SER A 294 -9.65 -4.51 -18.25
C SER A 294 -9.97 -3.04 -17.98
N ALA A 295 -9.66 -2.53 -16.79
CA ALA A 295 -9.84 -1.11 -16.48
C ALA A 295 -8.55 -0.34 -16.79
N VAL A 296 -8.63 0.60 -17.72
CA VAL A 296 -7.45 1.34 -18.20
C VAL A 296 -7.06 2.48 -17.25
N THR A 297 -8.05 3.15 -16.66
CA THR A 297 -7.83 4.28 -15.75
C THR A 297 -8.25 3.97 -14.32
N LEU A 298 -7.70 4.72 -13.36
CA LEU A 298 -8.06 4.56 -11.95
C LEU A 298 -9.53 4.93 -11.72
N GLU A 299 -10.00 5.94 -12.45
CA GLU A 299 -11.38 6.38 -12.51
C GLU A 299 -12.31 5.26 -12.99
N ASP A 300 -11.95 4.54 -14.06
CA ASP A 300 -12.73 3.38 -14.51
C ASP A 300 -12.79 2.29 -13.44
N ALA A 301 -11.65 1.99 -12.80
CA ALA A 301 -11.58 0.97 -11.75
C ALA A 301 -12.47 1.35 -10.55
N VAL A 302 -12.42 2.59 -10.09
CA VAL A 302 -13.24 3.09 -8.98
C VAL A 302 -14.73 3.09 -9.35
N ALA A 303 -15.08 3.50 -10.57
CA ALA A 303 -16.46 3.49 -11.04
C ALA A 303 -17.03 2.06 -11.14
N ILE A 304 -16.23 1.11 -11.63
CA ILE A 304 -16.59 -0.32 -11.69
C ILE A 304 -16.77 -0.88 -10.27
N MET A 305 -15.84 -0.60 -9.36
CA MET A 305 -15.95 -1.05 -7.96
C MET A 305 -17.19 -0.48 -7.27
N ALA A 306 -17.47 0.80 -7.44
CA ALA A 306 -18.69 1.41 -6.91
C ALA A 306 -19.96 0.75 -7.47
N LYS A 307 -20.02 0.48 -8.78
CA LYS A 307 -21.17 -0.17 -9.41
C LYS A 307 -21.35 -1.61 -8.91
N TYR A 308 -20.32 -2.44 -9.02
CA TYR A 308 -20.47 -3.89 -8.86
C TYR A 308 -20.22 -4.41 -7.45
N GLN A 309 -19.49 -3.69 -6.60
CA GLN A 309 -19.32 -4.07 -5.19
C GLN A 309 -20.33 -3.39 -4.29
N LEU A 310 -20.74 -2.16 -4.62
CA LEU A 310 -21.56 -1.34 -3.73
C LEU A 310 -22.94 -0.99 -4.29
N GLY A 311 -23.23 -1.30 -5.56
CA GLY A 311 -24.50 -0.97 -6.20
C GLY A 311 -24.70 0.53 -6.42
N ARG A 312 -23.60 1.29 -6.47
CA ARG A 312 -23.59 2.76 -6.50
C ARG A 312 -23.12 3.29 -7.85
N ARG A 313 -23.67 4.43 -8.25
CA ARG A 313 -23.15 5.24 -9.34
C ARG A 313 -22.57 6.53 -8.77
N LEU A 314 -21.27 6.71 -8.91
CA LEU A 314 -20.59 7.91 -8.46
C LEU A 314 -20.84 9.07 -9.44
N SER A 315 -21.05 10.27 -8.91
CA SER A 315 -20.91 11.50 -9.67
C SER A 315 -19.44 11.75 -10.04
N SER A 316 -19.19 12.60 -11.04
CA SER A 316 -17.81 12.95 -11.42
C SER A 316 -17.02 13.59 -10.28
N VAL A 317 -17.70 14.32 -9.38
CA VAL A 317 -17.08 14.97 -8.22
C VAL A 317 -16.69 13.94 -7.16
N GLU A 318 -17.56 12.98 -6.85
CA GLU A 318 -17.26 11.91 -5.90
C GLU A 318 -16.13 11.01 -6.42
N LEU A 319 -16.18 10.67 -7.71
CA LEU A 319 -15.14 9.89 -8.38
C LEU A 319 -13.77 10.59 -8.27
N LEU A 320 -13.71 11.89 -8.60
CA LEU A 320 -12.49 12.69 -8.48
C LEU A 320 -11.97 12.71 -7.04
N LYS A 321 -12.85 12.93 -6.05
CA LYS A 321 -12.44 12.95 -4.64
C LYS A 321 -11.83 11.62 -4.20
N ILE A 322 -12.48 10.50 -4.53
CA ILE A 322 -11.97 9.17 -4.19
C ILE A 322 -10.64 8.91 -4.89
N THR A 323 -10.49 9.22 -6.18
CA THR A 323 -9.21 9.03 -6.87
C THR A 323 -8.12 9.98 -6.37
N SER A 324 -8.47 11.20 -5.96
CA SER A 324 -7.55 12.12 -5.24
C SER A 324 -7.06 11.51 -3.93
N PHE A 325 -7.94 10.90 -3.13
CA PHE A 325 -7.51 10.13 -1.97
C PHE A 325 -6.56 8.98 -2.33
N LEU A 326 -6.89 8.14 -3.32
CA LEU A 326 -6.04 7.01 -3.70
C LEU A 326 -4.63 7.42 -4.14
N LYS A 327 -4.49 8.62 -4.75
CA LYS A 327 -3.17 9.20 -5.09
C LYS A 327 -2.28 9.48 -3.87
N THR A 328 -2.87 9.60 -2.69
CA THR A 328 -2.13 9.86 -1.44
C THR A 328 -1.52 8.60 -0.83
N LEU A 329 -1.86 7.41 -1.37
CA LEU A 329 -1.41 6.11 -0.89
C LEU A 329 -0.05 5.67 -1.46
N SER A 330 0.52 6.45 -2.40
CA SER A 330 1.86 6.20 -2.93
C SER A 330 2.93 6.66 -1.93
N GLY A 331 3.81 5.74 -1.56
CA GLY A 331 4.83 5.94 -0.54
C GLY A 331 6.21 6.26 -1.11
N GLU A 332 7.22 6.01 -0.28
CA GLU A 332 8.62 6.20 -0.62
C GLU A 332 9.35 4.86 -0.68
N TYR A 333 10.24 4.67 -1.65
CA TYR A 333 11.15 3.54 -1.73
C TYR A 333 12.59 4.03 -1.75
N LYS A 334 13.45 3.46 -0.89
CA LYS A 334 14.85 3.90 -0.70
C LYS A 334 14.96 5.44 -0.49
N GLY A 335 14.02 6.01 0.27
CA GLY A 335 13.96 7.45 0.62
C GLY A 335 13.52 8.38 -0.53
N ARG A 336 12.97 7.83 -1.62
CA ARG A 336 12.46 8.60 -2.76
C ARG A 336 10.97 8.35 -2.93
N ALA A 337 10.19 9.41 -3.12
CA ALA A 337 8.78 9.28 -3.49
C ALA A 337 8.65 8.51 -4.81
N LEU A 338 7.69 7.58 -4.85
CA LEU A 338 7.35 6.77 -6.03
C LEU A 338 6.36 7.45 -6.97
#